data_AF-A0A183U272-F1
#
_entry.id   AF-A0A183U272-F1
#
_cell.length_a   1.000
_cell.length_b   1.000
_cell.length_c   1.000
_cell.angle_alpha   90.00
_cell.angle_beta   90.00
_cell.angle_gamma   90.00
#
_symmetry.space_group_name_H-M   'P 1'
#
loop_
_entity.id
_entity.type
_entity.pdbx_description
1 polymer ?
#
loop_
_entity_poly.entity_id
_entity_poly.type
_entity_poly.pdbx_seq_one_letter_code
_entity_poly.pdbx_strand_id
1 'polypeptide(L)'
;MTDRILVEIATGSTLLFALGAHAIRSRPIFINALFLLIVSAALCAFAIRSHKSILSVPSILLHLVFDGTDRRYSLLLFWSICVLSSLIFCVVVNVSDHSSTIHRKFFHLTISLIFMTGLRYDVEFVWLCGWLVLCIFIIVEVSIRIWANHLKFSIVFTARRFRNEVYRLSLNNLWIETCASLFLRYKILEQQK
;
A
#
# COMPACT_ATOMS: atom_id res chain seq x y z
N MET A 1 10.24 14.94 7.89
CA MET A 1 11.41 14.77 6.98
C MET A 1 11.67 13.29 6.67
N THR A 2 11.67 12.43 7.69
CA THR A 2 11.84 10.97 7.57
C THR A 2 10.88 10.31 6.57
N ASP A 3 9.60 10.71 6.58
CA ASP A 3 8.58 10.11 5.70
C ASP A 3 8.86 10.33 4.22
N ARG A 4 9.38 11.51 3.86
CA ARG A 4 9.75 11.82 2.47
C ARG A 4 10.93 10.98 2.02
N ILE A 5 11.94 10.82 2.88
CA ILE A 5 13.10 9.96 2.62
C ILE A 5 12.62 8.51 2.44
N LEU A 6 11.71 8.04 3.30
CA LEU A 6 11.15 6.70 3.21
C LEU A 6 10.39 6.49 1.89
N VAL A 7 9.52 7.43 1.51
CA VAL A 7 8.76 7.36 0.24
C VAL A 7 9.70 7.39 -0.96
N GLU A 8 10.70 8.27 -0.98
CA GLU A 8 11.66 8.37 -2.08
C GLU A 8 12.45 7.06 -2.26
N ILE A 9 12.95 6.49 -1.17
CA ILE A 9 13.68 5.22 -1.19
C ILE A 9 12.75 4.07 -1.57
N ALA A 10 11.55 4.00 -1.01
CA ALA A 10 10.58 2.95 -1.31
C ALA A 10 10.15 2.96 -2.78
N THR A 11 9.83 4.13 -3.32
CA THR A 11 9.44 4.29 -4.73
C THR A 11 10.59 3.99 -5.68
N GLY A 12 11.80 4.51 -5.41
CA GLY A 12 12.99 4.22 -6.20
C GLY A 12 13.35 2.73 -6.20
N SER A 13 13.32 2.10 -5.02
CA SER A 13 13.60 0.66 -4.87
C SER A 13 12.55 -0.20 -5.55
N THR A 14 11.27 0.20 -5.48
CA THR A 14 10.17 -0.49 -6.17
C THR A 14 10.31 -0.41 -7.68
N LEU A 15 10.67 0.76 -8.22
CA LEU A 15 10.92 0.94 -9.65
C LEU A 15 12.11 0.08 -10.11
N LEU A 16 13.22 0.10 -9.37
CA LEU A 16 14.39 -0.72 -9.64
C LEU A 16 14.04 -2.21 -9.63
N PHE A 17 13.26 -2.65 -8.65
CA PHE A 17 12.77 -4.03 -8.56
C PHE A 17 11.91 -4.39 -9.76
N ALA A 18 10.94 -3.54 -10.13
CA ALA A 18 10.06 -3.80 -11.27
C ALA A 18 10.83 -3.94 -12.58
N LEU A 19 11.81 -3.06 -12.83
CA LEU A 19 12.66 -3.11 -14.02
C LEU A 19 13.58 -4.33 -14.03
N GLY A 20 14.24 -4.62 -12.90
CA GLY A 20 15.13 -5.79 -12.79
C GLY A 20 14.38 -7.11 -12.88
N ALA A 21 13.21 -7.21 -12.25
CA ALA A 21 12.35 -8.39 -12.34
C ALA A 21 11.82 -8.61 -13.77
N HIS A 22 11.57 -7.53 -14.52
CA HIS A 22 11.20 -7.62 -15.93
C HIS A 22 12.35 -8.19 -16.78
N ALA A 23 13.59 -7.74 -16.54
CA ALA A 23 14.76 -8.22 -17.27
C ALA A 23 15.08 -9.70 -16.99
N ILE A 24 14.87 -10.17 -15.75
CA ILE A 24 15.24 -11.52 -15.29
C ILE A 24 14.01 -12.46 -15.20
N ARG A 25 12.97 -12.20 -16.01
CA ARG A 25 11.68 -12.91 -15.96
C ARG A 25 11.74 -14.44 -16.08
N SER A 26 12.85 -14.97 -16.59
CA SER A 26 12.99 -16.38 -16.95
C SER A 26 13.20 -17.32 -15.75
N ARG A 27 13.58 -16.81 -14.57
CA ARG A 27 13.87 -17.66 -13.40
C ARG A 27 13.38 -17.03 -12.08
N PRO A 28 12.35 -17.60 -11.42
CA PRO A 28 11.74 -17.00 -10.23
C PRO A 28 12.68 -16.90 -9.02
N ILE A 29 13.65 -17.83 -8.90
CA ILE A 29 14.65 -17.82 -7.82
C ILE A 29 15.46 -16.52 -7.84
N PHE A 30 15.89 -16.07 -9.03
CA PHE A 30 16.68 -14.85 -9.16
C PHE A 30 15.87 -13.59 -8.83
N ILE A 31 14.56 -13.61 -9.06
CA ILE A 31 13.68 -12.48 -8.72
C ILE A 31 13.50 -12.36 -7.21
N ASN A 32 13.35 -13.49 -6.50
CA ASN A 32 13.31 -13.48 -5.04
C ASN A 32 14.65 -13.01 -4.45
N ALA A 33 15.77 -13.46 -5.02
CA ALA A 33 17.10 -13.00 -4.62
C ALA A 33 17.29 -11.49 -4.89
N LEU A 34 16.84 -11.00 -6.05
CA LEU A 34 16.85 -9.57 -6.39
C LEU A 34 15.98 -8.76 -5.42
N PHE A 35 14.78 -9.26 -5.07
CA PHE A 35 13.90 -8.61 -4.10
C PHE A 35 14.59 -8.46 -2.74
N LEU A 36 15.18 -9.54 -2.22
CA LEU A 36 15.91 -9.51 -0.95
C LEU A 36 17.08 -8.52 -1.01
N LEU A 37 17.87 -8.56 -2.08
CA LEU A 37 18.99 -7.63 -2.28
C LEU A 37 18.52 -6.17 -2.27
N ILE A 38 17.46 -5.85 -3.00
CA ILE A 38 16.91 -4.49 -3.10
C ILE A 38 16.35 -4.03 -1.76
N VAL A 39 15.61 -4.89 -1.04
CA VAL A 39 15.08 -4.55 0.29
C VAL A 39 16.22 -4.30 1.28
N SER A 40 17.24 -5.16 1.31
CA SER A 40 18.42 -4.94 2.15
C SER A 40 19.14 -3.64 1.79
N ALA A 41 19.34 -3.35 0.50
CA ALA A 41 19.96 -2.11 0.04
C ALA A 41 19.11 -0.87 0.40
N ALA A 42 17.79 -0.95 0.29
CA ALA A 42 16.86 0.12 0.64
C ALA A 42 16.92 0.44 2.14
N LEU A 43 16.98 -0.58 3.01
CA LEU A 43 17.13 -0.39 4.46
C LEU A 43 18.48 0.26 4.80
N CYS A 44 19.57 -0.17 4.16
CA CYS A 44 20.88 0.47 4.31
C CYS A 44 20.86 1.93 3.84
N ALA A 45 20.28 2.21 2.66
CA ALA A 45 20.15 3.56 2.13
C ALA A 45 19.31 4.46 3.05
N PHE A 46 18.25 3.92 3.64
CA PHE A 46 17.40 4.63 4.59
C PHE A 46 18.15 4.97 5.88
N ALA A 47 18.91 4.03 6.44
CA ALA A 47 19.75 4.26 7.61
C ALA A 47 20.78 5.37 7.38
N ILE A 48 21.48 5.31 6.24
CA ILE A 48 22.49 6.30 5.85
C ILE A 48 21.85 7.68 5.67
N ARG A 49 20.76 7.78 4.90
CA ARG A 49 20.10 9.07 4.63
C ARG A 49 19.41 9.67 5.85
N SER A 50 18.98 8.85 6.80
CA SER A 50 18.37 9.32 8.05
C SER A 50 19.41 9.66 9.12
N HIS A 51 20.70 9.40 8.86
CA HIS A 51 21.79 9.51 9.84
C HIS A 51 21.51 8.72 11.14
N LYS A 52 20.93 7.52 11.01
CA LYS A 52 20.57 6.65 12.13
C LYS A 52 21.26 5.29 12.00
N SER A 53 21.49 4.64 13.13
CA SER A 53 22.06 3.29 13.15
C SER A 53 21.09 2.30 12.50
N ILE A 54 21.62 1.34 11.74
CA ILE A 54 20.83 0.28 11.08
C ILE A 54 19.97 -0.50 12.10
N LEU A 55 20.47 -0.69 13.32
CA LEU A 55 19.77 -1.38 14.40
C LEU A 55 18.56 -0.58 14.93
N SER A 56 18.56 0.74 14.74
CA SER A 56 17.45 1.61 15.14
C SER A 56 16.35 1.71 14.08
N VAL A 57 16.60 1.27 12.84
CA VAL A 57 15.63 1.34 11.75
C VAL A 57 14.31 0.63 12.08
N PRO A 58 14.30 -0.59 12.65
CA PRO A 58 13.04 -1.25 13.02
C PRO A 58 12.22 -0.43 14.03
N SER A 59 12.88 0.17 15.02
CA SER A 59 12.22 1.03 16.02
C SER A 59 11.66 2.30 15.39
N ILE A 60 12.39 2.93 14.47
CA ILE A 60 11.92 4.12 13.74
C ILE A 60 10.69 3.78 12.90
N LEU A 61 10.72 2.68 12.14
CA LEU A 61 9.59 2.24 11.34
C LEU A 61 8.37 1.92 12.21
N LEU A 62 8.58 1.33 13.38
CA LEU A 62 7.49 1.06 14.33
C LEU A 62 6.91 2.35 14.88
N HIS A 63 7.74 3.33 15.22
CA HIS A 63 7.29 4.63 15.72
C HIS A 63 6.60 5.48 14.65
N LEU A 64 6.89 5.25 13.36
CA LEU A 64 6.14 5.87 12.26
C LEU A 64 4.70 5.37 12.18
N VAL A 65 4.44 4.13 12.60
CA VAL A 65 3.08 3.58 12.68
C VAL A 65 2.45 3.92 14.01
N PHE A 66 3.18 3.71 15.11
CA PHE A 66 2.74 3.92 16.48
C PHE A 66 3.50 5.10 17.08
N ASP A 67 2.95 6.30 16.92
CA ASP A 67 3.51 7.52 17.52
C ASP A 67 3.25 7.65 19.04
N GLY A 68 2.60 6.65 19.63
CA GLY A 68 2.25 6.60 21.04
C GLY A 68 1.00 7.39 21.43
N THR A 69 0.33 8.07 20.49
CA THR A 69 -0.86 8.87 20.80
C THR A 69 -2.15 8.05 20.79
N ASP A 70 -3.05 8.29 21.73
CA ASP A 70 -4.36 7.63 21.80
C ASP A 70 -5.18 7.81 20.51
N ARG A 71 -5.00 8.98 19.86
CA ARG A 71 -5.60 9.30 18.58
C ARG A 71 -5.13 8.34 17.48
N ARG A 72 -3.81 8.11 17.37
CA ARG A 72 -3.22 7.18 16.40
C ARG A 72 -3.69 5.76 16.66
N TYR A 73 -3.69 5.31 17.90
CA TYR A 73 -4.18 3.97 18.26
C TYR A 73 -5.65 3.79 17.87
N SER A 74 -6.51 4.75 18.19
CA SER A 74 -7.93 4.71 17.83
C SER A 74 -8.14 4.69 16.32
N LEU A 75 -7.36 5.49 15.57
CA LEU A 75 -7.38 5.51 14.11
C LEU A 75 -6.96 4.18 13.51
N LEU A 76 -5.85 3.60 13.98
CA LEU A 76 -5.33 2.30 13.52
C LEU A 76 -6.28 1.15 13.84
N LEU A 77 -6.91 1.16 15.01
CA LEU A 77 -7.93 0.17 15.38
C LEU A 77 -9.14 0.27 14.44
N PHE A 78 -9.64 1.49 14.19
CA PHE A 78 -10.73 1.71 13.26
C PHE A 78 -10.39 1.23 11.85
N TRP A 79 -9.20 1.58 11.33
CA TRP A 79 -8.74 1.13 10.02
C TRP A 79 -8.56 -0.39 9.96
N SER A 80 -8.07 -1.00 11.02
CA SER A 80 -7.92 -2.46 11.13
C SER A 80 -9.28 -3.15 11.06
N ILE A 81 -10.31 -2.59 11.70
CA ILE A 81 -11.70 -3.08 11.59
C ILE A 81 -12.21 -2.94 10.14
N CYS A 82 -11.98 -1.82 9.48
CA CYS A 82 -12.37 -1.65 8.06
C CYS A 82 -11.70 -2.67 7.14
N VAL A 83 -10.39 -2.92 7.33
CA VAL A 83 -9.64 -3.91 6.56
C VAL A 83 -10.14 -5.33 6.86
N LEU A 84 -10.29 -5.69 8.14
CA LEU A 84 -10.78 -7.00 8.55
C LEU A 84 -12.20 -7.27 8.00
N SER A 85 -13.08 -6.27 8.09
CA SER A 85 -14.43 -6.36 7.54
C SER A 85 -14.40 -6.56 6.01
N SER A 86 -13.52 -5.84 5.31
CA SER A 86 -13.28 -6.02 3.87
C SER A 86 -12.75 -7.43 3.53
N LEU A 87 -11.87 -8.00 4.35
CA LEU A 87 -11.35 -9.35 4.18
C LEU A 87 -12.40 -10.43 4.44
N ILE A 88 -13.16 -10.34 5.53
CA ILE A 88 -14.26 -11.25 5.85
C ILE A 88 -15.27 -11.25 4.72
N PHE A 89 -15.65 -10.06 4.25
CA PHE A 89 -16.56 -9.91 3.15
C PHE A 89 -15.99 -10.51 1.85
N CYS A 90 -14.70 -10.32 1.54
CA CYS A 90 -14.03 -11.00 0.44
C CYS A 90 -14.16 -12.54 0.51
N VAL A 91 -13.95 -13.12 1.70
CA VAL A 91 -14.04 -14.58 1.90
C VAL A 91 -15.46 -15.08 1.71
N VAL A 92 -16.46 -14.43 2.30
CA VAL A 92 -17.88 -14.78 2.16
C VAL A 92 -18.29 -14.77 0.68
N VAL A 93 -17.88 -13.75 -0.05
CA VAL A 93 -18.25 -13.56 -1.46
C VAL A 93 -17.57 -14.56 -2.38
N ASN A 94 -16.36 -14.99 -2.02
CA ASN A 94 -15.66 -16.03 -2.75
C ASN A 94 -16.40 -17.38 -2.67
N VAL A 95 -17.15 -17.63 -1.59
CA VAL A 95 -17.99 -18.83 -1.45
C VAL A 95 -19.28 -18.72 -2.26
N SER A 96 -19.79 -17.50 -2.48
CA SER A 96 -21.10 -17.29 -3.13
C SER A 96 -21.07 -17.21 -4.66
N ASP A 97 -19.89 -17.32 -5.31
CA ASP A 97 -19.61 -17.28 -6.77
C ASP A 97 -20.19 -16.10 -7.60
N HIS A 98 -21.11 -15.30 -7.05
CA HIS A 98 -21.71 -14.13 -7.70
C HIS A 98 -21.14 -12.84 -7.14
N SER A 99 -20.51 -12.04 -8.01
CA SER A 99 -20.06 -10.69 -7.67
C SER A 99 -21.18 -9.67 -7.93
N SER A 100 -21.99 -9.39 -6.90
CA SER A 100 -22.98 -8.32 -6.90
C SER A 100 -22.39 -6.89 -6.89
N THR A 101 -23.21 -5.90 -7.27
CA THR A 101 -22.91 -4.46 -7.14
C THR A 101 -22.73 -4.01 -5.69
N ILE A 102 -23.28 -4.77 -4.73
CA ILE A 102 -23.15 -4.53 -3.29
C ILE A 102 -21.68 -4.65 -2.88
N HIS A 103 -20.91 -5.57 -3.47
CA HIS A 103 -19.51 -5.71 -3.09
C HIS A 103 -18.70 -4.46 -3.39
N ARG A 104 -18.90 -3.90 -4.58
CA ARG A 104 -18.20 -2.69 -5.01
C ARG A 104 -18.49 -1.53 -4.06
N LYS A 105 -19.78 -1.36 -3.70
CA LYS A 105 -20.22 -0.32 -2.76
C LYS A 105 -19.61 -0.50 -1.37
N PHE A 106 -19.51 -1.74 -0.89
CA PHE A 106 -18.91 -2.03 0.41
C PHE A 106 -17.41 -1.70 0.44
N PHE A 107 -16.64 -2.11 -0.57
CA PHE A 107 -15.22 -1.75 -0.68
C PHE A 107 -15.01 -0.24 -0.80
N HIS A 108 -15.81 0.44 -1.61
CA HIS A 108 -15.74 1.90 -1.70
C HIS A 108 -16.03 2.57 -0.35
N LEU A 109 -17.00 2.05 0.41
CA LEU A 109 -17.34 2.58 1.72
C LEU A 109 -16.17 2.43 2.71
N THR A 110 -15.58 1.23 2.82
CA THR A 110 -14.48 0.99 3.77
C THR A 110 -13.24 1.82 3.43
N ILE A 111 -12.89 1.91 2.14
CA ILE A 111 -11.77 2.74 1.69
C ILE A 111 -12.07 4.23 1.91
N SER A 112 -13.30 4.68 1.65
CA SER A 112 -13.70 6.07 1.90
C SER A 112 -13.67 6.42 3.39
N LEU A 113 -14.06 5.50 4.27
CA LEU A 113 -13.96 5.70 5.73
C LEU A 113 -12.50 5.84 6.17
N ILE A 114 -11.61 4.99 5.69
CA ILE A 114 -10.16 5.08 5.97
C ILE A 114 -9.61 6.43 5.48
N PHE A 115 -9.93 6.80 4.25
CA PHE A 115 -9.43 8.04 3.65
C PHE A 115 -9.98 9.30 4.34
N MET A 116 -11.28 9.38 4.60
CA MET A 116 -11.90 10.54 5.25
C MET A 116 -11.41 10.71 6.70
N THR A 117 -11.27 9.61 7.44
CA THR A 117 -10.71 9.67 8.80
C THR A 117 -9.22 10.02 8.77
N GLY A 118 -8.46 9.50 7.79
CA GLY A 118 -7.07 9.90 7.56
C GLY A 118 -6.92 11.39 7.25
N LEU A 119 -7.70 11.93 6.31
CA LEU A 119 -7.67 13.36 5.99
C LEU A 119 -8.04 14.24 7.19
N ARG A 120 -8.97 13.78 8.03
CA ARG A 120 -9.43 14.56 9.18
C ARG A 120 -8.44 14.56 10.34
N TYR A 121 -7.85 13.39 10.64
CA TYR A 121 -7.07 13.20 11.87
C TYR A 121 -5.57 13.12 11.62
N ASP A 122 -5.11 12.67 10.45
CA ASP A 122 -3.70 12.44 10.18
C ASP A 122 -3.32 12.39 8.68
N VAL A 123 -3.22 13.58 8.07
CA VAL A 123 -3.00 13.76 6.62
C VAL A 123 -1.63 13.22 6.17
N GLU A 124 -0.58 13.42 6.97
CA GLU A 124 0.77 12.98 6.62
C GLU A 124 0.87 11.45 6.59
N PHE A 125 0.23 10.79 7.56
CA PHE A 125 0.22 9.33 7.63
C PHE A 125 -0.61 8.70 6.52
N VAL A 126 -1.79 9.24 6.19
CA VAL A 126 -2.57 8.71 5.06
C VAL A 126 -1.83 8.88 3.73
N TRP A 127 -1.08 9.98 3.57
CA TRP A 127 -0.21 10.20 2.42
C TRP A 127 0.92 9.16 2.35
N LEU A 128 1.62 8.92 3.47
CA LEU A 128 2.67 7.91 3.57
C LEU A 128 2.13 6.51 3.25
N CYS A 129 1.02 6.11 3.89
CA CYS A 129 0.35 4.84 3.65
C CYS A 129 -0.05 4.69 2.18
N GLY A 130 -0.54 5.75 1.53
CA GLY A 130 -0.89 5.74 0.12
C GLY A 130 0.29 5.35 -0.78
N TRP A 131 1.46 5.97 -0.58
CA TRP A 131 2.67 5.64 -1.34
C TRP A 131 3.18 4.22 -1.07
N LEU A 132 3.15 3.78 0.20
CA LEU A 132 3.60 2.44 0.57
C LEU A 132 2.67 1.36 -0.01
N VAL A 133 1.35 1.57 0.07
CA VAL A 133 0.36 0.67 -0.53
C VAL A 133 0.54 0.59 -2.04
N LEU A 134 0.82 1.70 -2.72
CA LEU A 134 1.14 1.71 -4.14
C LEU A 134 2.39 0.87 -4.45
N CYS A 135 3.46 1.04 -3.67
CA CYS A 135 4.69 0.26 -3.82
C CYS A 135 4.41 -1.25 -3.64
N ILE A 136 3.66 -1.62 -2.60
CA ILE A 136 3.26 -3.00 -2.34
C ILE A 136 2.45 -3.57 -3.52
N PHE A 137 1.49 -2.80 -4.07
CA PHE A 137 0.72 -3.26 -5.22
C PHE A 137 1.58 -3.51 -6.46
N ILE A 138 2.57 -2.64 -6.73
CA ILE A 138 3.51 -2.86 -7.83
C ILE A 138 4.33 -4.13 -7.62
N ILE A 139 4.89 -4.34 -6.42
CA ILE A 139 5.66 -5.53 -6.08
C ILE A 139 4.82 -6.80 -6.23
N VAL A 140 3.58 -6.78 -5.72
CA VAL A 140 2.64 -7.90 -5.81
C VAL A 140 2.24 -8.17 -7.25
N GLU A 141 1.97 -7.14 -8.06
CA GLU A 141 1.63 -7.29 -9.48
C GLU A 141 2.77 -7.93 -10.27
N VAL A 142 3.99 -7.41 -10.12
CA VAL A 142 5.20 -7.95 -10.75
C VAL A 142 5.41 -9.41 -10.35
N SER A 143 5.30 -9.70 -9.05
CA SER A 143 5.46 -11.05 -8.52
C SER A 143 4.40 -12.00 -9.07
N ILE A 144 3.12 -11.60 -9.06
CA ILE A 144 2.03 -12.44 -9.57
C ILE A 144 2.17 -12.71 -11.06
N ARG A 145 2.57 -11.72 -11.88
CA ARG A 145 2.79 -11.93 -13.31
C ARG A 145 3.85 -12.99 -13.59
N ILE A 146 4.89 -13.04 -12.76
CA ILE A 146 5.99 -14.00 -12.87
C ILE A 146 5.55 -15.38 -12.37
N TRP A 147 4.93 -15.43 -11.18
CA TRP A 147 4.50 -16.69 -10.56
C TRP A 147 3.28 -17.32 -11.23
N ALA A 148 2.45 -16.54 -11.92
CA ALA A 148 1.31 -17.06 -12.69
C ALA A 148 1.71 -18.02 -13.80
N ASN A 149 2.94 -17.93 -14.30
CA ASN A 149 3.47 -18.87 -15.28
C ASN A 149 3.84 -20.22 -14.65
N HIS A 150 3.90 -20.31 -13.31
CA HIS A 150 4.36 -21.51 -12.59
C HIS A 150 3.37 -22.09 -11.57
N LEU A 151 2.44 -21.31 -10.97
CA LEU A 151 1.55 -21.81 -9.90
C LEU A 151 0.05 -21.49 -10.14
N LYS A 152 -0.78 -22.54 -10.14
CA LYS A 152 -2.26 -22.50 -10.05
C LYS A 152 -2.75 -22.35 -8.59
N PHE A 153 -2.31 -21.35 -7.84
CA PHE A 153 -2.61 -21.27 -6.39
C PHE A 153 -3.86 -20.42 -6.05
N SER A 154 -4.69 -20.91 -5.13
CA SER A 154 -5.97 -20.29 -4.72
C SER A 154 -5.82 -18.91 -4.04
N ILE A 155 -4.71 -18.66 -3.33
CA ILE A 155 -4.40 -17.34 -2.72
C ILE A 155 -4.14 -16.28 -3.79
N VAL A 156 -3.57 -16.67 -4.94
CA VAL A 156 -3.42 -15.78 -6.10
C VAL A 156 -4.77 -15.38 -6.65
N PHE A 157 -5.80 -16.22 -6.53
CA PHE A 157 -7.16 -15.88 -6.96
C PHE A 157 -7.78 -14.81 -6.05
N THR A 158 -7.68 -14.95 -4.72
CA THR A 158 -8.17 -13.92 -3.78
C THR A 158 -7.44 -12.59 -3.96
N ALA A 159 -6.12 -12.63 -4.12
CA ALA A 159 -5.32 -11.43 -4.42
C ALA A 159 -5.64 -10.86 -5.81
N ARG A 160 -5.94 -11.69 -6.82
CA ARG A 160 -6.44 -11.27 -8.15
C ARG A 160 -7.81 -10.62 -8.07
N ARG A 161 -8.72 -11.14 -7.25
CA ARG A 161 -10.08 -10.61 -7.11
C ARG A 161 -10.08 -9.29 -6.35
N PHE A 162 -9.34 -9.20 -5.24
CA PHE A 162 -9.13 -7.93 -4.52
C PHE A 162 -8.44 -6.90 -5.42
N ARG A 163 -7.39 -7.29 -6.16
CA ARG A 163 -6.75 -6.45 -7.19
C ARG A 163 -7.74 -5.95 -8.23
N ASN A 164 -8.49 -6.85 -8.87
CA ASN A 164 -9.40 -6.49 -9.95
C ASN A 164 -10.45 -5.50 -9.47
N GLU A 165 -10.89 -5.62 -8.22
CA GLU A 165 -11.81 -4.67 -7.64
C GLU A 165 -11.12 -3.32 -7.41
N VAL A 166 -9.96 -3.27 -6.74
CA VAL A 166 -9.19 -2.04 -6.50
C VAL A 166 -8.80 -1.32 -7.80
N TYR A 167 -8.34 -2.03 -8.83
CA TYR A 167 -8.03 -1.44 -10.14
C TYR A 167 -9.27 -0.89 -10.82
N ARG A 168 -10.43 -1.55 -10.66
CA ARG A 168 -11.70 -1.05 -11.19
C ARG A 168 -12.17 0.21 -10.44
N LEU A 169 -11.84 0.37 -9.15
CA LEU A 169 -12.05 1.62 -8.42
C LEU A 169 -11.10 2.73 -8.91
N SER A 170 -9.85 2.37 -9.22
CA SER A 170 -8.80 3.27 -9.73
C SER A 170 -9.09 3.78 -11.15
N LEU A 171 -9.48 2.88 -12.07
CA LEU A 171 -9.80 3.22 -13.48
C LEU A 171 -11.08 4.05 -13.65
N ASN A 172 -11.95 4.12 -12.65
CA ASN A 172 -13.14 4.95 -12.72
C ASN A 172 -12.85 6.46 -12.62
N ASN A 173 -11.57 6.89 -12.60
CA ASN A 173 -10.99 8.25 -12.63
C ASN A 173 -11.48 9.24 -11.55
N LEU A 174 -12.73 9.13 -11.10
CA LEU A 174 -13.35 10.00 -10.14
C LEU A 174 -12.66 9.93 -8.78
N TRP A 175 -12.20 8.77 -8.33
CA TRP A 175 -11.66 8.63 -6.96
C TRP A 175 -10.24 9.19 -6.83
N ILE A 176 -9.33 8.88 -7.76
CA ILE A 176 -7.96 9.42 -7.76
C ILE A 176 -7.99 10.93 -8.00
N GLU A 177 -8.81 11.43 -8.93
CA GLU A 177 -8.93 12.86 -9.19
C GLU A 177 -9.60 13.60 -8.01
N THR A 178 -10.61 13.01 -7.37
CA THR A 178 -11.27 13.63 -6.20
C THR A 178 -10.35 13.62 -4.98
N CYS A 179 -9.60 12.53 -4.74
CA CYS A 179 -8.63 12.48 -3.65
C CYS A 179 -7.42 13.39 -3.90
N ALA A 180 -6.89 13.44 -5.12
CA ALA A 180 -5.79 14.33 -5.48
C ALA A 180 -6.22 15.80 -5.43
N SER A 181 -7.42 16.14 -5.91
CA SER A 181 -7.95 17.51 -5.86
C SER A 181 -8.33 17.95 -4.45
N LEU A 182 -8.89 17.06 -3.60
CA LEU A 182 -9.14 17.34 -2.18
C LEU A 182 -7.84 17.52 -1.42
N PHE A 183 -6.83 16.70 -1.68
CA PHE A 183 -5.51 16.83 -1.09
C PHE A 183 -4.81 18.12 -1.53
N LEU A 184 -4.90 18.48 -2.81
CA LEU A 184 -4.36 19.76 -3.32
C LEU A 184 -5.08 20.96 -2.68
N ARG A 185 -6.42 20.92 -2.60
CA ARG A 185 -7.23 21.98 -1.97
C ARG A 185 -6.95 22.12 -0.48
N TYR A 186 -6.82 21.02 0.24
CA TYR A 186 -6.49 21.03 1.66
C TYR A 186 -5.12 21.68 1.89
N LYS A 187 -4.12 21.29 1.10
CA LYS A 187 -2.76 21.85 1.20
C LYS A 187 -2.71 23.34 0.84
N ILE A 188 -3.53 23.80 -0.12
CA ILE A 188 -3.67 25.22 -0.45
C ILE A 188 -4.31 25.99 0.71
N LEU A 189 -5.34 25.43 1.35
CA LEU A 189 -6.02 26.07 2.49
C LEU A 189 -5.15 26.13 3.75
N GLU A 190 -4.27 25.15 3.95
CA GLU A 190 -3.31 25.13 5.06
C GLU A 190 -2.18 26.15 4.86
N GLN A 191 -1.77 26.44 3.61
CA GLN A 191 -0.78 27.48 3.28
C GLN A 191 -1.36 28.91 3.37
N GLN A 192 -2.67 29.07 3.57
CA GLN A 192 -3.37 30.35 3.68
C GLN A 192 -3.68 30.73 5.14
N LYS A 193 -3.28 29.90 6.11
CA LYS A 193 -3.35 30.17 7.55
C LYS A 193 -1.95 30.50 8.10
#